data_AF-A0A5J4UDY0-F1
#
_entry.id   AF-A0A5J4UDY0-F1
#
_cell.length_a   1.000
_cell.length_b   1.000
_cell.length_c   1.000
_cell.angle_alpha   90.00
_cell.angle_beta   90.00
_cell.angle_gamma   90.00
#
_symmetry.space_group_name_H-M   'P 1'
#
loop_
_entity.id
_entity.type
_entity.pdbx_description
1 polymer ?
#
loop_
_entity_poly.entity_id
_entity_poly.type
_entity_poly.pdbx_seq_one_letter_code
_entity_poly.pdbx_strand_id
1 'polypeptide(L)'
;RNIEHFDKIHQAIKQADFYDNLLTFFMKRDISQANLQVIPMSEAKIDIQKVSKLPVENFIVKYLKQLKQGMECNLSVEYKLKELTVFQIKAQIKAFCDYERKNASTIQKSNISVE
;
A
#
# COMPACT_ATOMS: atom_id res chain seq x y z
N ARG A 1 8.34 10.29 28.58
CA ARG A 1 8.22 8.84 28.26
C ARG A 1 7.73 8.14 29.50
N ASN A 2 6.69 7.33 29.40
CA ASN A 2 6.02 6.72 30.55
C ASN A 2 6.72 5.40 30.93
N ILE A 3 7.94 5.49 31.47
CA ILE A 3 8.81 4.34 31.75
C ILE A 3 8.11 3.35 32.69
N GLU A 4 7.43 3.86 33.72
CA GLU A 4 6.67 3.07 34.68
C GLU A 4 5.57 2.21 34.03
N HIS A 5 4.92 2.72 32.97
CA HIS A 5 3.93 1.96 32.22
C HIS A 5 4.55 0.77 31.49
N PHE A 6 5.73 0.97 30.87
CA PHE A 6 6.44 -0.10 30.18
C PHE A 6 7.03 -1.12 31.15
N ASP A 7 7.47 -0.70 32.33
CA ASP A 7 7.94 -1.61 33.37
C ASP A 7 6.85 -2.56 33.85
N LYS A 8 5.62 -2.05 34.04
CA LYS A 8 4.45 -2.87 34.38
C LYS A 8 4.13 -3.90 33.30
N ILE A 9 4.17 -3.49 32.02
CA ILE A 9 3.99 -4.42 30.89
C ILE A 9 5.09 -5.49 30.90
N HIS A 10 6.34 -5.09 31.09
CA HIS A 10 7.46 -6.01 31.09
C HIS A 10 7.39 -7.03 32.23
N GLN A 11 6.92 -6.61 33.41
CA GLN A 11 6.65 -7.50 34.54
C GLN A 11 5.50 -8.47 34.24
N ALA A 12 4.42 -8.01 33.62
CA ALA A 12 3.28 -8.86 33.26
C ALA A 12 3.68 -9.96 32.26
N ILE A 13 4.53 -9.65 31.28
CA ILE A 13 5.05 -10.63 30.30
C ILE A 13 5.91 -11.71 30.97
N LYS A 14 6.52 -11.42 32.12
CA LYS A 14 7.36 -12.37 32.88
C LYS A 14 6.56 -13.31 33.78
N GLN A 15 5.25 -13.10 33.94
CA GLN A 15 4.42 -13.99 34.75
C GLN A 15 4.37 -15.38 34.10
N ALA A 16 4.45 -16.43 34.92
CA ALA A 16 4.59 -17.81 34.43
C ALA A 16 3.40 -18.25 33.55
N ASP A 17 2.22 -17.72 33.83
CA ASP A 17 0.96 -18.01 33.15
C ASP A 17 0.66 -17.09 31.96
N PHE A 18 1.50 -16.09 31.69
CA PHE A 18 1.25 -15.12 30.62
C PHE A 18 1.01 -15.79 29.26
N TYR A 19 1.85 -16.75 28.88
CA TYR A 19 1.74 -17.45 27.59
C TYR A 19 0.54 -18.41 27.55
N ASP A 20 0.22 -19.07 28.65
CA ASP A 20 -0.96 -19.95 28.73
C ASP A 20 -2.26 -19.15 28.61
N ASN A 21 -2.32 -17.99 29.26
CA ASN A 21 -3.43 -17.06 29.18
C ASN A 21 -3.53 -16.46 27.76
N LEU A 22 -2.40 -16.08 27.15
CA LEU A 22 -2.35 -15.56 25.79
C LEU A 22 -2.82 -16.61 24.75
N LEU A 23 -2.37 -17.85 24.90
CA LEU A 23 -2.81 -18.97 24.08
C LEU A 23 -4.31 -19.19 24.24
N THR A 24 -4.80 -19.23 25.48
CA THR A 24 -6.23 -19.38 25.78
C THR A 24 -7.06 -18.26 25.15
N PHE A 25 -6.57 -17.02 25.18
CA PHE A 25 -7.22 -15.88 24.51
C PHE A 25 -7.35 -16.11 23.01
N PHE A 26 -6.28 -16.52 22.32
CA PHE A 26 -6.33 -16.79 20.89
C PHE A 26 -7.25 -17.97 20.55
N MET A 27 -7.26 -19.02 21.37
CA MET A 27 -8.12 -20.19 21.15
C MET A 27 -9.62 -19.89 21.35
N LYS A 28 -9.95 -18.96 22.25
CA LYS A 28 -11.35 -18.56 22.52
C LYS A 28 -11.85 -17.42 21.65
N ARG A 29 -10.97 -16.77 20.88
CA ARG A 29 -11.33 -15.62 20.05
C ARG A 29 -12.07 -16.09 18.80
N ASP A 30 -13.34 -15.73 18.68
CA ASP A 30 -14.08 -15.92 17.44
C ASP A 30 -13.56 -14.96 16.35
N ILE A 31 -13.12 -15.54 15.23
CA ILE A 31 -12.64 -14.84 14.05
C ILE A 31 -13.49 -15.17 12.80
N SER A 32 -14.62 -15.86 12.98
CA SER A 32 -15.50 -16.26 11.86
C SER A 32 -15.98 -15.09 11.02
N GLN A 33 -16.18 -13.93 11.66
CA GLN A 33 -16.58 -12.69 11.00
C GLN A 33 -15.40 -11.80 10.58
N ALA A 34 -14.16 -12.17 10.93
CA ALA A 34 -12.99 -11.36 10.63
C ALA A 34 -12.52 -11.61 9.18
N ASN A 35 -12.54 -10.57 8.34
CA ASN A 35 -11.90 -10.64 7.03
C ASN A 35 -10.40 -10.37 7.16
N LEU A 36 -9.63 -11.46 7.31
CA LEU A 36 -8.16 -11.40 7.48
C LEU A 36 -7.42 -10.92 6.21
N GLN A 37 -8.08 -10.85 5.05
CA GLN A 37 -7.48 -10.33 3.82
C GLN A 37 -7.50 -8.80 3.77
N VAL A 38 -8.32 -8.14 4.61
CA VAL A 38 -8.41 -6.68 4.65
C VAL A 38 -7.35 -6.14 5.58
N ILE A 39 -6.29 -5.57 5.01
CA ILE A 39 -5.26 -4.84 5.77
C ILE A 39 -5.73 -3.39 5.93
N PRO A 40 -6.03 -2.92 7.16
CA PRO A 40 -6.51 -1.57 7.39
C PRO A 40 -5.54 -0.50 6.86
N MET A 41 -6.09 0.62 6.40
CA MET A 41 -5.32 1.82 6.06
C MET A 41 -5.09 2.67 7.31
N SER A 42 -4.00 2.39 8.04
CA SER A 42 -3.56 3.21 9.17
C SER A 42 -2.71 4.40 8.71
N GLU A 43 -2.56 5.41 9.57
CA GLU A 43 -1.66 6.55 9.33
C GLU A 43 -0.23 6.10 9.03
N ALA A 44 0.30 5.16 9.83
CA ALA A 44 1.62 4.58 9.59
C ALA A 44 1.74 3.92 8.21
N LYS A 45 0.70 3.20 7.76
CA LYS A 45 0.68 2.60 6.42
C LYS A 45 0.62 3.67 5.32
N ILE A 46 -0.17 4.73 5.53
CA ILE A 46 -0.26 5.87 4.61
C ILE A 46 1.12 6.53 4.47
N ASP A 47 1.82 6.75 5.56
CA ASP A 47 3.13 7.41 5.55
C ASP A 47 4.20 6.54 4.90
N ILE A 48 4.22 5.23 5.19
CA ILE A 48 5.08 4.27 4.48
C ILE A 48 4.80 4.33 2.97
N GLN A 49 3.53 4.28 2.55
CA GLN A 49 3.19 4.38 1.12
C GLN A 49 3.65 5.69 0.49
N LYS A 50 3.56 6.82 1.20
CA LYS A 50 4.04 8.11 0.68
C LYS A 50 5.55 8.11 0.43
N VAL A 51 6.33 7.57 1.37
CA VAL A 51 7.79 7.55 1.26
C VAL A 51 8.32 6.47 0.31
N SER A 52 7.57 5.36 0.16
CA SER A 52 7.95 4.26 -0.73
C SER A 52 7.58 4.48 -2.19
N LYS A 53 6.71 5.45 -2.50
CA LYS A 53 6.31 5.74 -3.89
C LYS A 53 7.47 6.27 -4.71
N LEU A 54 7.65 5.70 -5.89
CA LEU A 54 8.65 6.16 -6.84
C LEU A 54 8.29 7.57 -7.36
N PRO A 55 9.28 8.42 -7.68
CA PRO A 55 9.03 9.74 -8.26
C PRO A 55 8.13 9.71 -9.51
N VAL A 56 8.25 8.65 -10.33
CA VAL A 56 7.40 8.44 -11.51
C VAL A 56 5.94 8.15 -11.13
N GLU A 57 5.69 7.42 -10.05
CA GLU A 57 4.34 7.07 -9.61
C GLU A 57 3.63 8.32 -9.09
N ASN A 58 4.33 9.14 -8.31
CA ASN A 58 3.83 10.45 -7.89
C ASN A 58 3.52 11.35 -9.09
N PHE A 59 4.38 11.35 -10.11
CA PHE A 59 4.14 12.07 -11.37
C PHE A 59 2.88 11.55 -12.10
N ILE A 60 2.76 10.23 -12.26
CA ILE A 60 1.60 9.60 -12.91
C ILE A 60 0.32 9.95 -12.18
N VAL A 61 0.29 9.81 -10.84
CA VAL A 61 -0.89 10.15 -10.03
C VAL A 61 -1.28 11.61 -10.18
N LYS A 62 -0.30 12.52 -10.14
CA LYS A 62 -0.53 13.97 -10.22
C LYS A 62 -1.11 14.40 -11.59
N TYR A 63 -0.67 13.77 -12.68
CA TYR A 63 -1.00 14.19 -14.04
C TYR A 63 -1.78 13.14 -14.84
N LEU A 64 -2.41 12.18 -14.18
CA LEU A 64 -3.06 11.02 -14.80
C LEU A 64 -4.06 11.42 -15.89
N LYS A 65 -4.86 12.46 -15.62
CA LYS A 65 -5.89 12.94 -16.55
C LYS A 65 -5.26 13.48 -17.83
N GLN A 66 -4.26 14.34 -17.72
CA GLN A 66 -3.54 14.90 -18.87
C GLN A 66 -2.80 13.80 -19.65
N LEU A 67 -2.16 12.86 -18.94
CA LEU A 67 -1.47 11.73 -19.56
C LEU A 67 -2.44 10.86 -20.39
N LYS A 68 -3.68 10.65 -19.93
CA LYS A 68 -4.71 9.92 -20.67
C LYS A 68 -5.26 10.69 -21.88
N GLN A 69 -5.36 12.01 -21.78
CA GLN A 69 -5.94 12.87 -22.82
C GLN A 69 -4.92 13.31 -23.89
N GLY A 70 -3.63 13.07 -23.63
CA GLY A 70 -2.53 13.67 -24.38
C GLY A 70 -2.06 14.92 -23.66
N MET A 71 -0.85 14.87 -23.10
CA MET A 71 -0.24 16.01 -22.44
C MET A 71 0.40 16.91 -23.48
N GLU A 72 0.08 18.21 -23.44
CA GLU A 72 0.68 19.21 -24.30
C GLU A 72 2.21 19.26 -24.14
N CYS A 73 2.91 19.46 -25.26
CA CYS A 73 4.38 19.41 -25.29
C CYS A 73 5.03 20.44 -24.35
N ASN A 74 4.47 21.65 -24.25
CA ASN A 74 4.96 22.70 -23.35
C ASN A 74 4.88 22.27 -21.86
N LEU A 75 3.77 21.67 -21.45
CA LEU A 75 3.59 21.12 -20.09
C LEU A 75 4.52 19.94 -19.84
N SER A 76 4.74 19.10 -20.85
CA SER A 76 5.63 17.93 -20.72
C SER A 76 7.09 18.32 -20.42
N VAL A 77 7.55 19.46 -20.96
CA VAL A 77 8.89 20.00 -20.70
C VAL A 77 8.98 20.54 -19.27
N GLU A 78 7.95 21.25 -18.81
CA GLU A 78 7.89 21.81 -17.46
C GLU A 78 7.80 20.72 -16.38
N TYR A 79 6.99 19.69 -16.60
CA TYR A 79 6.69 18.67 -15.59
C TYR A 79 7.71 17.51 -15.58
N LYS A 80 8.71 17.55 -16.46
CA LYS A 80 9.75 16.53 -16.55
C LYS A 80 10.45 16.36 -15.19
N LEU A 81 10.51 15.11 -14.72
CA LEU A 81 11.30 14.73 -13.55
C LEU A 81 12.79 15.00 -13.84
N LYS A 82 13.38 15.99 -13.17
CA LYS A 82 14.77 16.42 -13.40
C LYS A 82 15.79 15.30 -13.12
N GLU A 83 15.45 14.41 -12.21
CA GLU A 83 16.30 13.30 -11.76
C GLU A 83 16.31 12.10 -12.72
N LEU A 84 15.36 12.06 -13.69
CA LEU A 84 15.21 10.93 -14.60
C LEU A 84 15.39 11.36 -16.06
N THR A 85 16.03 10.49 -16.83
CA THR A 85 16.09 10.63 -18.28
C THR A 85 14.72 10.37 -18.90
N VAL A 86 14.47 10.93 -20.09
CA VAL A 86 13.23 10.70 -20.85
C VAL A 86 13.01 9.20 -21.12
N PHE A 87 14.09 8.46 -21.37
CA PHE A 87 14.04 7.01 -21.57
C PHE A 87 13.55 6.28 -20.31
N GLN A 88 14.09 6.62 -19.13
CA GLN A 88 13.67 6.02 -17.85
C GLN A 88 12.21 6.33 -17.53
N ILE A 89 11.77 7.57 -17.75
CA ILE A 89 10.37 7.96 -17.54
C ILE A 89 9.45 7.16 -18.46
N LYS A 90 9.79 7.07 -19.76
CA LYS A 90 9.02 6.30 -20.74
C LYS A 90 8.93 4.82 -20.36
N ALA A 91 10.05 4.21 -19.98
CA ALA A 91 10.09 2.81 -19.58
C ALA A 91 9.22 2.54 -18.34
N GLN A 92 9.32 3.39 -17.32
CA GLN A 92 8.55 3.24 -16.09
C GLN A 92 7.05 3.48 -16.28
N ILE A 93 6.65 4.52 -17.03
CA ILE A 93 5.24 4.74 -17.38
C ILE A 93 4.70 3.55 -18.18
N LYS A 94 5.49 3.02 -19.13
CA LYS A 94 5.09 1.83 -19.88
C LYS A 94 4.86 0.63 -18.97
N ALA A 95 5.78 0.36 -18.04
CA ALA A 95 5.67 -0.74 -17.09
C ALA A 95 4.40 -0.61 -16.21
N PHE A 96 4.13 0.60 -15.71
CA PHE A 96 2.90 0.90 -14.96
C PHE A 96 1.65 0.62 -15.79
N CYS A 97 1.58 1.14 -17.02
CA CYS A 97 0.45 0.89 -17.92
C CYS A 97 0.27 -0.60 -18.28
N ASP A 98 1.36 -1.33 -18.48
CA ASP A 98 1.33 -2.77 -18.79
C ASP A 98 0.81 -3.58 -17.60
N TYR A 99 1.24 -3.25 -16.37
CA TYR A 99 0.72 -3.83 -15.14
C TYR A 99 -0.79 -3.60 -15.00
N GLU A 100 -1.24 -2.35 -15.13
CA GLU A 100 -2.65 -1.99 -15.03
C GLU A 100 -3.51 -2.73 -16.07
N ARG A 101 -3.07 -2.80 -17.34
CA ARG A 101 -3.82 -3.53 -18.38
C ARG A 101 -3.94 -5.02 -18.07
N LYS A 102 -2.86 -5.64 -17.56
CA LYS A 102 -2.88 -7.06 -17.18
C LYS A 102 -3.88 -7.29 -16.04
N ASN A 103 -3.89 -6.43 -15.02
CA ASN A 103 -4.77 -6.61 -13.87
C ASN A 103 -6.23 -6.23 -14.15
N ALA A 104 -6.49 -5.23 -15.00
CA ALA A 104 -7.84 -4.91 -15.46
C ALA A 104 -8.51 -6.10 -16.19
N SER A 105 -7.74 -6.86 -16.98
CA SER A 105 -8.23 -8.07 -17.65
C SER A 105 -8.54 -9.23 -16.69
N THR A 106 -7.89 -9.27 -15.52
CA THR A 106 -8.14 -10.25 -14.46
C THR A 106 -9.40 -9.92 -13.67
N ILE A 107 -9.62 -8.63 -13.36
CA ILE A 107 -10.82 -8.16 -12.64
C ILE A 107 -12.09 -8.34 -13.50
N GLN A 108 -12.00 -8.18 -14.82
CA GLN A 108 -13.12 -8.51 -15.71
C GLN A 108 -13.46 -10.02 -15.71
N LYS A 109 -12.46 -10.91 -15.62
CA LYS A 109 -12.71 -12.36 -15.53
C LYS A 109 -13.35 -12.78 -14.20
N SER A 110 -12.98 -12.16 -13.08
CA SER A 110 -13.60 -12.46 -11.78
C SER A 110 -15.06 -11.99 -11.68
N ASN A 111 -15.46 -10.98 -12.46
CA ASN A 111 -16.84 -10.50 -12.49
C ASN A 111 -17.74 -11.25 -13.49
N ILE A 112 -17.15 -12.05 -14.38
CA ILE A 112 -17.89 -12.90 -15.34
C ILE A 112 -18.04 -14.34 -14.81
N SER A 113 -17.25 -14.75 -13.82
CA SER A 113 -17.43 -16.03 -13.11
C SER A 113 -18.41 -15.99 -11.93
N VAL A 114 -19.13 -14.87 -11.75
CA VAL A 114 -20.25 -14.74 -10.82
C VAL A 114 -21.50 -14.35 -11.60
N GLU A 115 -21.90 -15.20 -12.54
CA GLU A 115 -23.25 -15.31 -13.10
C GLU A 115 -23.50 -16.76 -13.51
#